data_AF-A0A0F2NLZ7-F1
#
_entry.id   AF-A0A0F2NLZ7-F1
#
_cell.length_a   1.000
_cell.length_b   1.000
_cell.length_c   1.000
_cell.angle_alpha   90.00
_cell.angle_beta   90.00
_cell.angle_gamma   90.00
#
_symmetry.space_group_name_H-M   'P 1'
#
loop_
_entity.id
_entity.type
_entity.pdbx_description
1 polymer ?
#
loop_
_entity_poly.entity_id
_entity_poly.type
_entity_poly.pdbx_seq_one_letter_code
_entity_poly.pdbx_strand_id
1 'polypeptide(L)'
;MITVTVPTGAAIRYLSNCEKEITRSLETAIDNTAFDIRKEVIDEMNRVFDRPTPYTTKQIWVTKTRNHNMQASVWFKDPERMDDHYLLPQVEGTERKLKGFERSMWNTKFTPGKGVKLDKHGNISRGTLVQIKSVLGRAELTSGYQANLTVKSAKRNIKQRDYVYLPNGSSKGALPPGIYQRIAQKFQGLNSAKFRRSQSQFGTYQRGKTRGRISQIIRARGLRPILLVGKQHEQVKPLLKFYEVARRVYDKEFNKHFLAELKKRLP
;
A
#
# COMPACT_ATOMS: atom_id res chain seq x y z
N MET A 1 56.36 -22.56 -53.66
CA MET A 1 55.08 -22.94 -53.02
C MET A 1 55.10 -22.40 -51.60
N ILE A 2 54.17 -21.52 -51.22
CA ILE A 2 54.07 -20.98 -49.86
C ILE A 2 52.97 -21.76 -49.14
N THR A 3 53.32 -22.47 -48.08
CA THR A 3 52.37 -23.22 -47.25
C THR A 3 52.04 -22.39 -46.02
N VAL A 4 50.78 -21.98 -45.88
CA VAL A 4 50.29 -21.30 -44.68
C VAL A 4 49.73 -22.34 -43.72
N THR A 5 50.45 -22.58 -42.63
CA THR A 5 50.02 -23.51 -41.57
C THR A 5 49.48 -22.69 -40.40
N VAL A 6 48.17 -22.79 -40.14
CA VAL A 6 47.55 -22.09 -39.00
C VAL A 6 47.70 -22.95 -37.75
N PRO A 7 48.26 -22.42 -36.64
CA PRO A 7 48.30 -23.13 -35.37
C PRO A 7 46.89 -23.26 -34.79
N THR A 8 46.28 -24.43 -34.99
CA THR A 8 44.89 -24.75 -34.58
C THR A 8 44.66 -24.57 -33.08
N GLY A 9 45.64 -24.87 -32.22
CA GLY A 9 45.51 -24.71 -30.77
C GLY A 9 45.32 -23.26 -30.32
N ALA A 10 46.00 -22.30 -30.96
CA ALA A 10 45.85 -20.88 -30.65
C ALA A 10 44.48 -20.35 -31.11
N ALA A 11 44.03 -20.78 -32.28
CA ALA A 11 42.72 -20.43 -32.82
C ALA A 11 41.57 -20.94 -31.92
N ILE A 12 41.63 -22.19 -31.47
CA ILE A 12 40.63 -22.77 -30.56
C ILE A 12 40.58 -21.99 -29.24
N ARG A 13 41.74 -21.70 -28.63
CA ARG A 13 41.80 -20.94 -27.38
C ARG A 13 41.21 -19.53 -27.52
N TYR A 14 41.45 -18.89 -28.66
CA TYR A 14 40.88 -17.59 -28.98
C TYR A 14 39.35 -17.65 -29.08
N LEU A 15 38.81 -18.64 -29.80
CA LEU A 15 37.37 -18.85 -29.92
C LEU A 15 36.71 -19.12 -28.56
N SER A 16 37.30 -19.98 -27.72
CA SER A 16 36.79 -20.25 -26.37
C SER A 16 36.81 -19.02 -25.46
N ASN A 17 37.78 -18.11 -25.64
CA ASN A 17 37.80 -16.84 -24.91
C ASN A 17 36.70 -15.89 -25.40
N CYS A 18 36.47 -15.82 -26.72
CA CYS A 18 35.38 -15.03 -27.29
C CYS A 18 34.02 -15.52 -26.77
N GLU A 19 33.79 -16.82 -26.71
CA GLU A 19 32.55 -17.41 -26.18
C GLU A 19 32.29 -16.98 -24.72
N LYS A 20 33.33 -17.01 -23.87
CA LYS A 20 33.23 -16.56 -22.48
C LYS A 20 32.91 -15.08 -22.38
N GLU A 21 33.53 -14.24 -23.21
CA GLU A 21 33.25 -12.80 -23.22
C GLU A 21 31.86 -12.49 -23.77
N ILE A 22 31.36 -13.22 -24.76
CA ILE A 22 29.97 -13.12 -25.24
C ILE A 22 29.00 -13.47 -24.12
N THR A 23 29.26 -14.57 -23.39
CA THR A 23 28.42 -15.00 -22.25
C THR A 23 28.35 -13.92 -21.18
N ARG A 24 29.51 -13.35 -20.79
CA ARG A 24 29.56 -12.26 -19.80
C ARG A 24 28.90 -10.98 -20.30
N SER A 25 29.00 -10.70 -21.60
CA SER A 25 28.31 -9.56 -22.24
C SER A 25 26.80 -9.72 -22.16
N LEU A 26 26.29 -10.93 -22.43
CA LEU A 26 24.87 -11.26 -22.28
C LEU A 26 24.39 -11.08 -20.85
N GLU A 27 25.10 -11.63 -19.87
CA GLU A 27 24.75 -11.48 -18.45
C GLU A 27 24.64 -10.01 -18.04
N THR A 28 25.66 -9.22 -18.41
CA THR A 28 25.70 -7.79 -18.10
C THR A 28 24.55 -7.04 -18.79
N ALA A 29 24.26 -7.37 -20.05
CA ALA A 29 23.18 -6.76 -20.80
C ALA A 29 21.80 -7.09 -20.23
N ILE A 30 21.57 -8.34 -19.81
CA ILE A 30 20.35 -8.78 -19.14
C ILE A 30 20.17 -8.01 -17.82
N ASP A 31 21.21 -7.94 -16.99
CA ASP A 31 21.18 -7.23 -15.72
C ASP A 31 20.88 -5.73 -15.90
N ASN A 32 21.56 -5.07 -16.84
CA ASN A 32 21.34 -3.66 -17.14
C ASN A 32 19.91 -3.40 -17.64
N THR A 33 19.40 -4.26 -18.52
CA THR A 33 18.02 -4.18 -19.01
C THR A 33 17.03 -4.35 -17.86
N ALA A 34 17.28 -5.25 -16.92
CA ALA A 34 16.44 -5.42 -15.74
C ALA A 34 16.42 -4.16 -14.84
N PHE A 35 17.56 -3.46 -14.70
CA PHE A 35 17.61 -2.18 -13.99
C PHE A 35 16.81 -1.08 -14.69
N ASP A 36 16.87 -1.01 -16.01
CA ASP A 36 16.09 -0.06 -16.80
C ASP A 36 14.58 -0.34 -16.70
N ILE A 37 14.18 -1.62 -16.76
CA ILE A 37 12.80 -2.04 -16.53
C ILE A 37 12.35 -1.58 -15.14
N ARG A 38 13.15 -1.83 -14.10
CA ARG A 38 12.82 -1.39 -12.73
C ARG A 38 12.62 0.13 -12.66
N LYS A 39 13.50 0.91 -13.29
CA LYS A 39 13.40 2.37 -13.31
C LYS A 39 12.10 2.83 -13.96
N GLU A 40 11.80 2.32 -15.15
CA GLU A 40 10.59 2.70 -15.89
C GLU A 40 9.32 2.28 -15.16
N VAL A 41 9.31 1.09 -14.52
CA VAL A 41 8.18 0.66 -13.69
C VAL A 41 7.98 1.61 -12.51
N ILE A 42 9.04 2.06 -11.84
CA ILE A 42 8.94 3.04 -10.75
C ILE A 42 8.39 4.38 -11.27
N ASP A 43 8.81 4.82 -12.45
CA ASP A 43 8.31 6.04 -13.07
C ASP A 43 6.82 5.90 -13.43
N GLU A 44 6.40 4.74 -13.93
CA GLU A 44 4.98 4.45 -14.18
C GLU A 44 4.18 4.45 -12.88
N MET A 45 4.69 3.83 -11.81
CA MET A 45 4.06 3.87 -10.48
C MET A 45 3.86 5.30 -9.98
N ASN A 46 4.82 6.20 -10.22
CA ASN A 46 4.70 7.61 -9.84
C ASN A 46 3.67 8.38 -10.68
N ARG A 47 3.35 7.92 -11.90
CA ARG A 47 2.33 8.51 -12.77
C ARG A 47 0.93 8.01 -12.43
N VAL A 48 0.77 6.70 -12.20
CA VAL A 48 -0.55 6.07 -12.04
C VAL A 48 -1.06 6.09 -10.60
N PHE A 49 -0.18 6.14 -9.61
CA PHE A 49 -0.58 6.18 -8.20
C PHE A 49 -0.63 7.61 -7.67
N ASP A 50 -1.65 7.90 -6.84
CA ASP A 50 -1.73 9.16 -6.11
C ASP A 50 -0.76 9.15 -4.92
N ARG A 51 0.33 9.93 -5.03
CA ARG A 51 1.32 10.19 -3.98
C ARG A 51 1.89 8.92 -3.32
N PRO A 52 2.45 7.98 -4.10
CA PRO A 52 2.97 6.73 -3.57
C PRO A 52 4.04 7.00 -2.50
N THR A 53 4.04 6.19 -1.44
CA THR A 53 5.08 6.31 -0.41
C THR A 53 6.42 5.82 -0.97
N PRO A 54 7.57 6.35 -0.49
CA PRO A 54 8.87 5.81 -0.85
C PRO A 54 9.03 4.32 -0.51
N TYR A 55 8.28 3.84 0.50
CA TYR A 55 8.23 2.42 0.82
C TYR A 55 7.64 1.62 -0.35
N THR A 56 6.55 2.11 -0.95
CA THR A 56 5.86 1.45 -2.07
C THR A 56 6.72 1.38 -3.32
N THR A 57 7.33 2.49 -3.74
CA THR A 57 8.18 2.52 -4.94
C THR A 57 9.44 1.68 -4.79
N LYS A 58 9.98 1.54 -3.57
CA LYS A 58 11.12 0.68 -3.28
C LYS A 58 10.81 -0.82 -3.23
N GLN A 59 9.55 -1.23 -3.38
CA GLN A 59 9.20 -2.65 -3.40
C GLN A 59 9.58 -3.35 -4.71
N ILE A 60 9.89 -2.62 -5.79
CA ILE A 60 10.38 -3.25 -7.02
C ILE A 60 11.83 -3.63 -6.84
N TRP A 61 12.12 -4.93 -6.95
CA TRP A 61 13.42 -5.54 -6.77
C TRP A 61 13.91 -6.18 -8.06
N VAL A 62 15.23 -6.16 -8.26
CA VAL A 62 15.90 -6.87 -9.36
C VAL A 62 16.74 -7.97 -8.76
N THR A 63 16.46 -9.21 -9.16
CA THR A 63 17.36 -10.34 -8.95
C THR A 63 18.22 -10.47 -10.19
N LYS A 64 19.52 -10.23 -10.01
CA LYS A 64 20.52 -10.32 -11.08
C LYS A 64 20.73 -11.77 -11.53
N THR A 65 21.32 -11.90 -12.72
CA THR A 65 21.90 -13.15 -13.20
C THR A 65 22.92 -13.69 -12.19
N ARG A 66 22.92 -15.01 -11.99
CA ARG A 66 23.84 -15.70 -11.09
C ARG A 66 24.31 -17.00 -11.74
N ASN A 67 25.61 -17.25 -11.68
CA ASN A 67 26.23 -18.50 -12.13
C ASN A 67 25.85 -18.88 -13.58
N HIS A 68 25.83 -17.93 -14.53
CA HIS A 68 25.50 -18.21 -15.93
C HIS A 68 24.09 -18.75 -16.17
N ASN A 69 23.14 -18.49 -15.26
CA ASN A 69 21.73 -18.86 -15.46
C ASN A 69 21.02 -18.03 -16.53
N MET A 70 21.65 -16.97 -17.07
CA MET A 70 21.11 -16.07 -18.11
C MET A 70 19.69 -15.56 -17.83
N GLN A 71 19.35 -15.42 -16.54
CA GLN A 71 18.02 -15.00 -16.11
C GLN A 71 18.16 -13.93 -15.03
N ALA A 72 17.61 -12.75 -15.30
CA ALA A 72 17.32 -11.75 -14.30
C ALA A 72 15.79 -11.63 -14.14
N SER A 73 15.34 -11.43 -12.92
CA SER A 73 13.92 -11.21 -12.63
C SER A 73 13.71 -9.83 -12.01
N VAL A 74 12.70 -9.13 -12.51
CA VAL A 74 12.21 -7.89 -11.90
C VAL A 74 10.86 -8.22 -11.29
N TRP A 75 10.78 -8.17 -9.96
CA TRP A 75 9.56 -8.53 -9.25
C TRP A 75 9.38 -7.72 -7.98
N PHE A 76 8.25 -7.91 -7.31
CA PHE A 76 8.04 -7.35 -5.98
C PHE A 76 8.96 -8.04 -4.98
N LYS A 77 9.46 -7.27 -4.02
CA LYS A 77 10.21 -7.79 -2.89
C LYS A 77 9.33 -8.77 -2.12
N ASP A 78 9.86 -9.95 -1.84
CA ASP A 78 9.11 -10.99 -1.13
C ASP A 78 8.61 -10.48 0.23
N PRO A 79 7.30 -10.56 0.49
CA PRO A 79 6.76 -10.17 1.77
C PRO A 79 7.07 -11.25 2.83
N GLU A 80 8.04 -11.01 3.71
CA GLU A 80 8.35 -11.86 4.89
C GLU A 80 7.13 -12.26 5.76
N ARG A 81 6.00 -11.54 5.65
CA ARG A 81 4.83 -11.68 6.53
C ARG A 81 3.51 -11.85 5.80
N MET A 82 3.50 -11.95 4.47
CA MET A 82 2.26 -12.09 3.69
C MET A 82 2.41 -13.15 2.62
N ASP A 83 1.34 -13.89 2.34
CA ASP A 83 1.38 -14.90 1.26
C ASP A 83 1.42 -14.24 -0.13
N ASP A 84 0.80 -13.06 -0.29
CA ASP A 84 0.86 -12.27 -1.54
C ASP A 84 1.23 -10.81 -1.27
N HIS A 85 1.94 -10.21 -2.22
CA HIS A 85 2.33 -8.81 -2.16
C HIS A 85 1.14 -7.85 -2.37
N TYR A 86 1.06 -6.76 -1.60
CA TYR A 86 -0.10 -5.85 -1.62
C TYR A 86 -0.27 -5.04 -2.93
N LEU A 87 0.74 -5.05 -3.82
CA LEU A 87 0.68 -4.42 -5.14
C LEU A 87 0.16 -5.35 -6.24
N LEU A 88 0.08 -6.66 -6.03
CA LEU A 88 -0.44 -7.62 -7.01
C LEU A 88 -1.82 -7.24 -7.56
N PRO A 89 -2.79 -6.83 -6.72
CA PRO A 89 -4.10 -6.37 -7.20
C PRO A 89 -4.04 -5.22 -8.22
N GLN A 90 -2.99 -4.38 -8.16
CA GLN A 90 -2.84 -3.25 -9.09
C GLN A 90 -2.24 -3.67 -10.44
N VAL A 91 -1.67 -4.87 -10.52
CA VAL A 91 -1.10 -5.44 -11.74
C VAL A 91 -2.09 -6.41 -12.39
N GLU A 92 -2.58 -7.37 -11.62
CA GLU A 92 -3.42 -8.47 -12.13
C GLU A 92 -4.92 -8.17 -12.06
N GLY A 93 -5.32 -7.14 -11.30
CA GLY A 93 -6.73 -6.82 -11.06
C GLY A 93 -7.43 -7.76 -10.07
N THR A 94 -6.65 -8.49 -9.25
CA THR A 94 -7.17 -9.39 -8.23
C THR A 94 -7.81 -8.63 -7.06
N GLU A 95 -8.45 -9.37 -6.15
CA GLU A 95 -9.07 -8.77 -4.97
C GLU A 95 -7.99 -8.26 -3.98
N ARG A 96 -8.15 -7.05 -3.45
CA ARG A 96 -7.27 -6.55 -2.38
C ARG A 96 -7.48 -7.35 -1.08
N LYS A 97 -6.43 -8.01 -0.60
CA LYS A 97 -6.40 -8.63 0.73
C LYS A 97 -6.63 -7.65 1.87
N LEU A 98 -7.16 -8.17 2.98
CA LEU A 98 -7.37 -7.41 4.22
C LEU A 98 -6.04 -6.99 4.86
N LYS A 99 -5.95 -5.73 5.28
CA LYS A 99 -4.82 -5.20 6.06
C LYS A 99 -4.83 -5.84 7.45
N GLY A 100 -3.67 -5.87 8.13
CA GLY A 100 -3.59 -6.36 9.51
C GLY A 100 -4.56 -5.66 10.48
N PHE A 101 -4.78 -4.35 10.30
CA PHE A 101 -5.79 -3.61 11.07
C PHE A 101 -7.20 -4.12 10.82
N GLU A 102 -7.56 -4.33 9.54
CA GLU A 102 -8.87 -4.82 9.10
C GLU A 102 -9.14 -6.23 9.64
N ARG A 103 -8.12 -7.11 9.59
CA ARG A 103 -8.16 -8.45 10.19
C ARG A 103 -8.38 -8.43 11.70
N SER A 104 -7.74 -7.49 12.41
CA SER A 104 -7.92 -7.36 13.86
C SER A 104 -9.25 -6.73 14.30
N MET A 105 -10.03 -6.24 13.33
CA MET A 105 -11.37 -5.71 13.55
C MET A 105 -12.39 -6.80 13.13
N TRP A 106 -13.51 -6.43 12.51
CA TRP A 106 -14.54 -7.36 12.05
C TRP A 106 -14.24 -7.99 10.68
N ASN A 107 -12.96 -8.28 10.36
CA ASN A 107 -12.53 -8.75 9.04
C ASN A 107 -13.13 -7.94 7.88
N THR A 108 -13.22 -6.62 8.07
CA THR A 108 -13.97 -5.72 7.19
C THR A 108 -13.03 -4.70 6.57
N LYS A 109 -13.21 -4.44 5.27
CA LYS A 109 -12.45 -3.40 4.55
C LYS A 109 -12.86 -2.01 5.05
N PHE A 110 -11.88 -1.18 5.35
CA PHE A 110 -12.10 0.19 5.81
C PHE A 110 -11.49 1.22 4.85
N THR A 111 -12.24 2.28 4.58
CA THR A 111 -11.81 3.43 3.78
C THR A 111 -11.76 4.67 4.66
N PRO A 112 -10.75 5.55 4.53
CA PRO A 112 -10.72 6.80 5.28
C PRO A 112 -11.97 7.66 5.06
N GLY A 113 -12.60 8.09 6.16
CA GLY A 113 -13.71 9.04 6.12
C GLY A 113 -13.22 10.49 6.07
N LYS A 114 -14.07 11.43 5.64
CA LYS A 114 -13.73 12.88 5.56
C LYS A 114 -13.25 13.49 6.88
N GLY A 115 -13.59 12.86 8.01
CA GLY A 115 -13.18 13.28 9.33
C GLY A 115 -11.80 12.79 9.76
N VAL A 116 -11.10 11.89 9.08
CA VAL A 116 -9.75 11.53 9.54
C VAL A 116 -8.72 12.52 9.00
N LYS A 117 -7.72 12.87 9.82
CA LYS A 117 -6.55 13.61 9.31
C LYS A 117 -5.65 12.61 8.57
N LEU A 118 -5.41 12.88 7.29
CA LEU A 118 -4.50 12.11 6.46
C LEU A 118 -3.12 12.74 6.49
N ASP A 119 -2.09 11.92 6.32
CA ASP A 119 -0.74 12.40 6.06
C ASP A 119 -0.58 12.88 4.59
N LYS A 120 0.63 13.32 4.24
CA LYS A 120 0.94 13.80 2.88
C LYS A 120 0.71 12.75 1.78
N HIS A 121 0.70 11.47 2.15
CA HIS A 121 0.50 10.31 1.28
C HIS A 121 -0.94 9.76 1.33
N GLY A 122 -1.87 10.46 1.99
CA GLY A 122 -3.26 10.00 2.10
C GLY A 122 -3.46 8.85 3.11
N ASN A 123 -2.46 8.54 3.93
CA ASN A 123 -2.56 7.48 4.95
C ASN A 123 -3.06 8.03 6.29
N ILE A 124 -3.69 7.16 7.07
CA ILE A 124 -4.07 7.45 8.45
C ILE A 124 -2.86 7.15 9.35
N SER A 125 -2.58 8.03 10.32
CA SER A 125 -1.46 7.82 11.23
C SER A 125 -1.62 6.52 12.03
N ARG A 126 -0.51 5.77 12.19
CA ARG A 126 -0.48 4.51 12.95
C ARG A 126 -1.02 4.67 14.37
N GLY A 127 -0.68 5.77 15.03
CA GLY A 127 -1.18 6.09 16.38
C GLY A 127 -2.71 6.23 16.43
N THR A 128 -3.33 6.79 15.38
CA THR A 128 -4.81 6.90 15.32
C THR A 128 -5.45 5.52 15.17
N LEU A 129 -4.92 4.64 14.30
CA LEU A 129 -5.43 3.27 14.13
C LEU A 129 -5.31 2.46 15.42
N VAL A 130 -4.17 2.58 16.09
CA VAL A 130 -3.92 1.94 17.39
C VAL A 130 -4.88 2.45 18.46
N GLN A 131 -5.12 3.77 18.52
CA GLN A 131 -6.07 4.37 19.44
C GLN A 131 -7.50 3.86 19.19
N ILE A 132 -7.92 3.77 17.93
CA ILE A 132 -9.22 3.21 17.55
C ILE A 132 -9.35 1.76 18.02
N LYS A 133 -8.31 0.94 17.80
CA LYS A 133 -8.28 -0.46 18.25
C LYS A 133 -8.41 -0.59 19.77
N SER A 134 -7.75 0.29 20.52
CA SER A 134 -7.81 0.32 21.98
C SER A 134 -9.19 0.74 22.50
N VAL A 135 -9.76 1.84 21.98
CA VAL A 135 -11.06 2.36 22.44
C VAL A 135 -12.21 1.40 22.12
N LEU A 136 -12.15 0.73 20.98
CA LEU A 136 -13.17 -0.25 20.58
C LEU A 136 -13.00 -1.63 21.25
N GLY A 137 -12.06 -1.78 22.20
CA GLY A 137 -11.86 -3.05 22.91
C GLY A 137 -11.44 -4.19 21.98
N ARG A 138 -10.74 -3.88 20.88
CA ARG A 138 -10.19 -4.88 19.94
C ARG A 138 -8.69 -5.08 20.11
N ALA A 139 -8.06 -4.29 20.98
CA ALA A 139 -6.63 -4.36 21.24
C ALA A 139 -6.23 -5.64 22.01
N GLU A 140 -7.12 -6.15 22.85
CA GLU A 140 -6.90 -7.33 23.69
C GLU A 140 -6.74 -8.63 22.89
N LEU A 141 -7.41 -8.76 21.74
CA LEU A 141 -7.43 -9.99 20.93
C LEU A 141 -6.13 -10.28 20.16
N THR A 142 -5.12 -9.39 20.19
CA THR A 142 -3.89 -9.59 19.38
C THR A 142 -2.59 -9.36 20.14
N SER A 143 -2.60 -8.72 21.30
CA SER A 143 -1.47 -8.59 22.23
C SER A 143 -1.91 -7.72 23.40
N GLY A 144 -1.51 -8.05 24.63
CA GLY A 144 -1.87 -7.42 25.91
C GLY A 144 -1.69 -5.89 25.98
N TYR A 145 -2.53 -5.16 25.28
CA TYR A 145 -2.42 -3.70 25.11
C TYR A 145 -2.79 -2.93 26.37
N GLN A 146 -3.59 -3.56 27.26
CA GLN A 146 -3.84 -3.06 28.60
C GLN A 146 -2.62 -3.21 29.54
N ALA A 147 -1.63 -4.06 29.21
CA ALA A 147 -0.49 -4.33 30.09
C ALA A 147 0.40 -3.09 30.33
N ASN A 148 0.45 -2.16 29.37
CA ASN A 148 1.25 -0.93 29.49
C ASN A 148 0.45 0.29 29.95
N LEU A 149 -0.84 0.12 30.28
CA LEU A 149 -1.72 1.23 30.65
C LEU A 149 -1.61 1.51 32.15
N THR A 150 -0.61 2.30 32.54
CA THR A 150 -0.44 2.70 33.95
C THR A 150 -1.51 3.69 34.39
N VAL A 151 -1.87 3.67 35.67
CA VAL A 151 -2.80 4.63 36.30
C VAL A 151 -2.39 6.09 36.02
N LYS A 152 -1.08 6.37 36.01
CA LYS A 152 -0.52 7.69 35.66
C LYS A 152 -0.69 8.04 34.18
N SER A 153 -0.59 7.06 33.27
CA SER A 153 -0.84 7.24 31.83
C SER A 153 -2.32 7.50 31.54
N ALA A 154 -3.21 6.75 32.19
CA ALA A 154 -4.66 6.94 32.10
C ALA A 154 -5.09 8.34 32.58
N LYS A 155 -4.53 8.81 33.71
CA LYS A 155 -4.80 10.15 34.25
C LYS A 155 -4.29 11.29 33.36
N ARG A 156 -3.19 11.09 32.60
CA ARG A 156 -2.68 12.09 31.63
C ARG A 156 -3.54 12.17 30.36
N ASN A 157 -4.24 11.10 30.00
CA ASN A 157 -5.08 11.04 28.80
C ASN A 157 -6.52 11.52 29.08
N ILE A 158 -6.64 12.76 29.56
CA ILE A 158 -7.91 13.38 30.04
C ILE A 158 -8.93 13.54 28.90
N LYS A 159 -8.48 13.60 27.63
CA LYS A 159 -9.35 13.66 26.45
C LYS A 159 -9.47 12.28 25.80
N GLN A 160 -10.18 11.36 26.45
CA GLN A 160 -10.55 10.10 25.83
C GLN A 160 -11.35 10.41 24.55
N ARG A 161 -10.73 10.15 23.40
CA ARG A 161 -11.43 10.23 22.11
C ARG A 161 -12.37 9.06 22.05
N ASP A 162 -13.64 9.38 21.90
CA ASP A 162 -14.68 8.40 22.00
C ASP A 162 -15.07 7.94 20.58
N TYR A 163 -14.70 6.71 20.23
CA TYR A 163 -14.93 6.12 18.92
C TYR A 163 -16.08 5.11 18.99
N VAL A 164 -16.85 5.02 17.90
CA VAL A 164 -18.05 4.18 17.81
C VAL A 164 -18.04 3.47 16.49
N TYR A 165 -18.34 2.17 16.50
CA TYR A 165 -18.59 1.42 15.28
C TYR A 165 -20.10 1.33 15.01
N LEU A 166 -20.48 1.64 13.78
CA LEU A 166 -21.83 1.44 13.23
C LEU A 166 -21.77 0.29 12.21
N PRO A 167 -22.44 -0.84 12.45
CA PRO A 167 -22.41 -2.00 11.55
C PRO A 167 -23.27 -1.79 10.30
N ASN A 168 -23.04 -2.64 9.29
CA ASN A 168 -23.89 -2.75 8.10
C ASN A 168 -25.36 -2.99 8.49
N GLY A 169 -26.29 -2.30 7.85
CA GLY A 169 -27.73 -2.45 8.13
C GLY A 169 -28.22 -1.75 9.41
N SER A 170 -27.37 -0.95 10.08
CA SER A 170 -27.85 -0.13 11.19
C SER A 170 -28.79 0.98 10.67
N SER A 171 -30.09 0.79 10.84
CA SER A 171 -31.18 1.72 10.44
C SER A 171 -31.16 3.08 11.17
N LYS A 172 -30.08 3.40 11.89
CA LYS A 172 -29.95 4.57 12.75
C LYS A 172 -29.41 5.76 11.94
N GLY A 173 -30.31 6.43 11.21
CA GLY A 173 -30.09 7.80 10.74
C GLY A 173 -29.34 7.97 9.40
N ALA A 174 -29.45 7.01 8.48
CA ALA A 174 -28.88 7.08 7.12
C ALA A 174 -27.35 7.30 7.05
N LEU A 175 -26.62 7.03 8.12
CA LEU A 175 -25.17 7.09 8.12
C LEU A 175 -24.58 5.81 7.49
N PRO A 176 -23.54 5.93 6.65
CA PRO A 176 -22.87 4.76 6.13
C PRO A 176 -22.19 3.96 7.27
N PRO A 177 -22.11 2.63 7.15
CA PRO A 177 -21.44 1.79 8.13
C PRO A 177 -19.97 2.19 8.28
N GLY A 178 -19.43 2.16 9.51
CA GLY A 178 -18.10 2.68 9.78
C GLY A 178 -17.79 3.01 11.23
N ILE A 179 -16.58 3.50 11.46
CA ILE A 179 -16.09 4.01 12.74
C ILE A 179 -16.17 5.54 12.74
N TYR A 180 -16.83 6.08 13.75
CA TYR A 180 -17.07 7.50 13.94
C TYR A 180 -16.44 7.99 15.24
N GLN A 181 -15.97 9.23 15.27
CA GLN A 181 -15.55 9.91 16.48
C GLN A 181 -16.70 10.79 17.00
N ARG A 182 -17.05 10.63 18.28
CA ARG A 182 -17.95 11.54 18.98
C ARG A 182 -17.21 12.84 19.32
N ILE A 183 -17.76 13.96 18.87
CA ILE A 183 -17.29 15.31 19.21
C ILE A 183 -18.27 15.88 20.22
N ALA A 184 -17.77 16.28 21.38
CA ALA A 184 -18.55 17.07 22.33
C ALA A 184 -18.98 18.37 21.65
N GLN A 185 -20.27 18.54 21.38
CA GLN A 185 -20.80 19.82 20.93
C GLN A 185 -20.68 20.80 22.10
N LYS A 186 -19.91 21.88 21.92
CA LYS A 186 -20.07 23.07 22.77
C LYS A 186 -21.43 23.65 22.42
N PHE A 187 -22.40 23.55 23.33
CA PHE A 187 -23.65 24.28 23.22
C PHE A 187 -23.31 25.76 23.48
N GLN A 188 -23.24 26.59 22.43
CA GLN A 188 -23.21 28.05 22.56
C GLN A 188 -24.64 28.53 22.72
N GLY A 189 -25.12 28.57 23.96
CA GLY A 189 -26.41 29.14 24.35
C GLY A 189 -26.30 29.63 25.79
N LEU A 190 -26.86 30.80 26.06
CA LEU A 190 -26.68 31.59 27.28
C LEU A 190 -26.80 30.76 28.57
N ASN A 191 -25.94 31.08 29.54
CA ASN A 191 -25.79 30.49 30.87
C ASN A 191 -24.99 29.18 30.92
N SER A 192 -23.68 29.39 31.02
CA SER A 192 -22.68 28.45 31.55
C SER A 192 -23.01 28.02 32.98
N ALA A 193 -23.84 27.00 33.14
CA ALA A 193 -23.88 26.19 34.34
C ALA A 193 -24.38 24.79 33.98
N LYS A 194 -23.66 23.77 34.45
CA LYS A 194 -23.89 22.33 34.19
C LYS A 194 -23.30 21.84 32.86
N PHE A 195 -21.99 21.60 32.87
CA PHE A 195 -21.42 20.47 32.12
C PHE A 195 -22.13 19.20 32.59
N ARG A 196 -23.28 18.85 32.00
CA ARG A 196 -23.74 17.47 32.02
C ARG A 196 -22.74 16.74 31.14
N ARG A 197 -21.73 16.12 31.76
CA ARG A 197 -21.14 14.90 31.19
C ARG A 197 -22.35 14.03 30.89
N SER A 198 -22.69 13.90 29.62
CA SER A 198 -23.75 13.02 29.19
C SER A 198 -23.31 11.61 29.60
N GLN A 199 -23.70 11.18 30.79
CA GLN A 199 -24.01 9.79 31.07
C GLN A 199 -25.13 9.40 30.12
N SER A 200 -24.77 9.11 28.89
CA SER A 200 -25.60 8.35 28.00
C SER A 200 -24.75 7.17 27.58
N GLN A 201 -24.76 6.13 28.42
CA GLN A 201 -24.84 4.79 27.88
C GLN A 201 -26.01 4.82 26.88
N PHE A 202 -25.69 4.80 25.59
CA PHE A 202 -26.61 4.63 24.46
C PHE A 202 -27.89 5.52 24.41
N GLY A 203 -27.97 6.40 23.39
CA GLY A 203 -29.20 7.14 23.00
C GLY A 203 -29.05 8.64 23.22
N THR A 204 -29.21 9.55 22.25
CA THR A 204 -30.20 9.63 21.18
C THR A 204 -29.59 10.28 19.92
N TYR A 205 -29.70 9.62 18.77
CA TYR A 205 -29.34 10.22 17.49
C TYR A 205 -30.58 10.95 16.98
N GLN A 206 -30.61 12.28 17.11
CA GLN A 206 -31.77 13.07 16.72
C GLN A 206 -32.12 12.84 15.25
N ARG A 207 -33.30 12.24 15.02
CA ARG A 207 -34.02 12.26 13.75
C ARG A 207 -34.10 13.72 13.30
N GLY A 208 -33.53 14.04 12.13
CA GLY A 208 -33.75 15.36 11.53
C GLY A 208 -35.25 15.58 11.39
N LYS A 209 -35.78 16.73 11.84
CA LYS A 209 -37.17 17.08 11.57
C LYS A 209 -37.31 17.30 10.07
N THR A 210 -38.25 16.60 9.44
CA THR A 210 -38.66 16.82 8.05
C THR A 210 -39.22 18.24 7.94
N ARG A 211 -38.48 19.15 7.30
CA ARG A 211 -39.02 20.45 6.89
C ARG A 211 -38.41 20.82 5.55
N GLY A 212 -39.22 20.66 4.49
CA GLY A 212 -38.93 21.16 3.14
C GLY A 212 -38.58 20.10 2.10
N ARG A 213 -39.12 20.29 0.89
CA ARG A 213 -39.10 19.43 -0.31
C ARG A 213 -37.75 19.34 -1.05
N ILE A 214 -36.64 19.72 -0.41
CA ILE A 214 -35.31 19.73 -1.02
C ILE A 214 -34.37 18.93 -0.11
N SER A 215 -33.79 17.86 -0.67
CA SER A 215 -33.11 16.73 -0.02
C SER A 215 -32.37 17.04 1.30
N GLN A 216 -32.74 16.32 2.37
CA GLN A 216 -32.07 16.37 3.66
C GLN A 216 -30.78 15.54 3.64
N ILE A 217 -29.62 16.17 3.56
CA ILE A 217 -28.36 15.52 4.01
C ILE A 217 -28.43 15.45 5.53
N ILE A 218 -28.69 14.25 6.07
CA ILE A 218 -28.73 13.99 7.51
C ILE A 218 -27.32 14.19 8.08
N ARG A 219 -27.04 15.40 8.58
CA ARG A 219 -25.84 15.67 9.38
C ARG A 219 -26.08 15.10 10.77
N ALA A 220 -25.51 13.95 11.09
CA ALA A 220 -25.43 13.50 12.47
C ALA A 220 -24.61 14.52 13.27
N ARG A 221 -25.30 15.43 13.95
CA ARG A 221 -24.71 16.46 14.80
C ARG A 221 -23.85 15.77 15.87
N GLY A 222 -22.55 16.09 15.90
CA GLY A 222 -21.61 15.55 16.88
C GLY A 222 -20.90 14.24 16.49
N LEU A 223 -21.10 13.69 15.28
CA LEU A 223 -20.33 12.56 14.78
C LEU A 223 -19.43 12.95 13.60
N ARG A 224 -18.18 12.51 13.66
CA ARG A 224 -17.17 12.73 12.63
C ARG A 224 -16.76 11.39 12.03
N PRO A 225 -17.00 11.11 10.73
CA PRO A 225 -16.64 9.83 10.11
C PRO A 225 -15.12 9.68 10.04
N ILE A 226 -14.57 8.63 10.63
CA ILE A 226 -13.11 8.38 10.65
C ILE A 226 -12.74 7.27 9.67
N LEU A 227 -13.44 6.15 9.75
CA LEU A 227 -13.31 5.03 8.81
C LEU A 227 -14.70 4.63 8.37
N LEU A 228 -14.90 4.35 7.09
CA LEU A 228 -16.14 3.82 6.55
C LEU A 228 -15.92 2.39 6.09
N VAL A 229 -16.93 1.54 6.24
CA VAL A 229 -16.89 0.17 5.72
C VAL A 229 -16.96 0.25 4.19
N GLY A 230 -15.94 -0.29 3.53
CA GLY A 230 -15.90 -0.43 2.07
C GLY A 230 -16.55 -1.73 1.61
N LYS A 231 -16.73 -1.86 0.28
CA LYS A 231 -17.18 -3.12 -0.32
C LYS A 231 -16.17 -4.23 -0.04
N GLN A 232 -16.64 -5.41 0.38
CA GLN A 232 -15.76 -6.49 0.80
C GLN A 232 -15.12 -7.24 -0.38
N HIS A 233 -15.83 -7.48 -1.49
CA HIS A 233 -15.31 -8.25 -2.63
C HIS A 233 -15.35 -7.43 -3.93
N GLU A 234 -14.56 -6.35 -3.98
CA GLU A 234 -14.42 -5.55 -5.19
C GLU A 234 -13.06 -5.85 -5.84
N GLN A 235 -13.11 -6.33 -7.08
CA GLN A 235 -11.92 -6.48 -7.91
C GLN A 235 -11.29 -5.10 -8.14
N VAL A 236 -9.98 -5.02 -8.01
CA VAL A 236 -9.25 -3.78 -8.22
C VAL A 236 -9.09 -3.59 -9.72
N LYS A 237 -9.40 -2.40 -10.24
CA LYS A 237 -9.04 -2.08 -11.63
C LYS A 237 -7.49 -2.00 -11.71
N PRO A 238 -6.82 -2.80 -12.54
CA PRO A 238 -5.37 -2.74 -12.65
C PRO A 238 -4.96 -1.37 -13.19
N LEU A 239 -4.08 -0.70 -12.46
CA LEU A 239 -3.55 0.62 -12.80
C LEU A 239 -2.11 0.53 -13.32
N LEU A 240 -1.35 -0.45 -12.83
CA LEU A 240 0.06 -0.60 -13.18
C LEU A 240 0.20 -1.61 -14.31
N LYS A 241 0.51 -1.11 -15.51
CA LYS A 241 0.77 -1.91 -16.71
C LYS A 241 2.15 -2.57 -16.69
N PHE A 242 2.44 -3.32 -15.62
CA PHE A 242 3.77 -3.84 -15.28
C PHE A 242 4.41 -4.62 -16.44
N TYR A 243 3.68 -5.60 -17.00
CA TYR A 243 4.18 -6.45 -18.08
C TYR A 243 4.39 -5.70 -19.39
N GLU A 244 3.48 -4.77 -19.73
CA GLU A 244 3.60 -3.97 -20.96
C GLU A 244 4.81 -3.03 -20.88
N VAL A 245 5.03 -2.40 -19.73
CA VAL A 245 6.19 -1.54 -19.48
C VAL A 245 7.48 -2.34 -19.58
N ALA A 246 7.54 -3.51 -18.94
CA ALA A 246 8.70 -4.38 -18.99
C ALA A 246 9.05 -4.81 -20.41
N ARG A 247 8.04 -5.26 -21.18
CA ARG A 247 8.23 -5.67 -22.58
C ARG A 247 8.72 -4.53 -23.46
N ARG A 248 8.09 -3.36 -23.35
CA ARG A 248 8.49 -2.15 -24.10
C ARG A 248 9.95 -1.76 -23.84
N VAL A 249 10.40 -1.81 -22.59
CA VAL A 249 11.79 -1.45 -22.23
C VAL A 249 12.74 -2.53 -22.71
N TYR A 250 12.40 -3.81 -22.56
CA TYR A 250 13.20 -4.91 -23.07
C TYR A 250 13.45 -4.79 -24.58
N ASP A 251 12.39 -4.64 -25.37
CA ASP A 251 12.46 -4.55 -26.83
C ASP A 251 13.32 -3.35 -27.30
N LYS A 252 13.37 -2.28 -26.49
CA LYS A 252 14.07 -1.04 -26.81
C LYS A 252 15.53 -1.01 -26.36
N GLU A 253 15.84 -1.52 -25.18
CA GLU A 253 17.14 -1.31 -24.52
C GLU A 253 18.03 -2.56 -24.54
N PHE A 254 17.47 -3.77 -24.63
CA PHE A 254 18.27 -5.01 -24.55
C PHE A 254 19.37 -5.08 -25.62
N ASN A 255 19.00 -4.90 -26.89
CA ASN A 255 19.96 -4.97 -27.99
C ASN A 255 21.04 -3.89 -27.89
N LYS A 256 20.71 -2.70 -27.35
CA LYS A 256 21.69 -1.62 -27.17
C LYS A 256 22.71 -1.99 -26.11
N HIS A 257 22.26 -2.49 -24.96
CA HIS A 257 23.14 -2.95 -23.90
C HIS A 257 24.03 -4.10 -24.36
N PHE A 258 23.45 -5.05 -25.10
CA PHE A 258 24.19 -6.19 -25.61
C PHE A 258 25.28 -5.79 -26.59
N LEU A 259 24.96 -4.97 -27.59
CA LEU A 259 25.94 -4.48 -28.57
C LEU A 259 27.03 -3.61 -27.93
N ALA A 260 26.67 -2.79 -26.94
CA ALA A 260 27.62 -1.97 -26.20
C ALA A 260 28.61 -2.82 -25.39
N GLU A 261 28.14 -3.87 -24.71
CA GLU A 261 28.99 -4.79 -23.94
C GLU A 261 29.86 -5.66 -24.86
N LEU A 262 29.32 -6.14 -25.99
CA LEU A 262 30.11 -6.88 -26.98
C LEU A 262 31.28 -6.04 -27.51
N LYS A 263 31.02 -4.79 -27.91
CA LYS A 263 32.06 -3.88 -28.42
C LYS A 263 33.16 -3.59 -27.39
N LYS A 264 32.83 -3.68 -26.10
CA LYS A 264 33.76 -3.42 -25.00
C LYS A 264 34.67 -4.63 -24.69
N ARG A 265 34.16 -5.84 -24.91
CA ARG A 265 34.80 -7.09 -24.45
C ARG A 265 35.44 -7.89 -25.57
N LEU A 266 34.93 -7.78 -26.79
CA LEU A 266 35.56 -8.37 -27.96
C LEU A 266 36.66 -7.44 -28.49
N PRO A 267 37.81 -7.99 -28.88
CA PRO A 267 38.90 -7.24 -29.51
C PRO A 267 38.54 -6.75 -30.91
#